data_AF-A0A354D558-F1
#
_entry.id   AF-A0A354D558-F1
#
_cell.length_a   1.000
_cell.length_b   1.000
_cell.length_c   1.000
_cell.angle_alpha   90.00
_cell.angle_beta   90.00
_cell.angle_gamma   90.00
#
_symmetry.space_group_name_H-M   'P 1'
#
loop_
_entity.id
_entity.type
_entity.pdbx_description
1 polymer ?
#
loop_
_entity_poly.entity_id
_entity_poly.type
_entity_poly.pdbx_seq_one_letter_code
_entity_poly.pdbx_strand_id
1 'polypeptide(L)'
;MGQLLFCSHALAKKPYDIESASLNIYSLEEMSYYLIHNAEFVEMDFVGRTFCDWVRTEIKEEGLACKLEEALEQGVPSYEFARILLEETGYATEAEQQAAMEIFRQLEEKDELSRHKLRADRLLRRGKYHCAMEEYRWILQNQTEETQEAFLGDVSHNLGTAYANLFLFSQAADCYKTAYEKNTNPSSQKSELFCLFLADKKEKQSERAKEYGIGTEQLKEYERELEAIKEQLPLDENVKKIRNLYEAYEKGTKEEIKAETKAEIYGIVHKWRQEYEKYGR
;
A
#
# COMPACT_ATOMS: atom_id res chain seq x y z
N MET A 1 -11.21 7.23 23.35
CA MET A 1 -12.62 7.14 23.77
C MET A 1 -13.35 6.46 22.63
N GLY A 2 -13.99 5.31 22.87
CA GLY A 2 -14.76 4.62 21.83
C GLY A 2 -16.11 5.31 21.63
N GLN A 3 -16.42 5.68 20.39
CA GLN A 3 -17.71 6.24 20.02
C GLN A 3 -18.68 5.08 19.78
N LEU A 4 -19.87 5.14 20.39
CA LEU A 4 -20.94 4.17 20.15
C LEU A 4 -21.62 4.55 18.83
N LEU A 5 -21.41 3.73 17.80
CA LEU A 5 -22.15 3.82 16.54
C LEU A 5 -23.43 2.98 16.69
N PHE A 6 -24.59 3.63 16.53
CA PHE A 6 -25.88 2.95 16.57
C PHE A 6 -26.20 2.46 15.16
N CYS A 7 -26.05 1.16 14.90
CA CYS A 7 -26.47 0.56 13.63
C CYS A 7 -28.00 0.58 13.58
N SER A 8 -28.56 1.51 12.81
CA SER A 8 -30.02 1.74 12.75
C SER A 8 -30.69 0.92 11.64
N HIS A 9 -29.93 0.47 10.65
CA HIS A 9 -30.49 -0.20 9.47
C HIS A 9 -30.65 -1.71 9.66
N ALA A 10 -31.60 -2.28 8.92
CA ALA A 10 -31.82 -3.72 8.92
C ALA A 10 -30.65 -4.46 8.26
N LEU A 11 -30.38 -5.67 8.75
CA LEU A 11 -29.46 -6.59 8.07
C LEU A 11 -30.17 -7.26 6.89
N ALA A 12 -29.54 -7.19 5.73
CA ALA A 12 -29.98 -7.87 4.52
C ALA A 12 -30.00 -9.38 4.71
N LYS A 13 -31.00 -10.06 4.14
CA LYS A 13 -31.02 -11.53 4.11
C LYS A 13 -30.14 -12.06 2.99
N LYS A 14 -30.12 -11.34 1.86
CA LYS A 14 -29.18 -11.56 0.77
C LYS A 14 -28.17 -10.42 0.75
N PRO A 15 -26.87 -10.70 0.95
CA PRO A 15 -25.87 -9.64 0.93
C PRO A 15 -25.75 -9.03 -0.48
N TYR A 16 -25.24 -7.81 -0.52
CA TYR A 16 -24.68 -7.24 -1.74
C TYR A 16 -23.26 -7.75 -1.90
N ASP A 17 -22.93 -8.34 -3.05
CA ASP A 17 -21.60 -8.85 -3.34
C ASP A 17 -20.78 -7.76 -4.04
N ILE A 18 -19.67 -7.37 -3.42
CA ILE A 18 -18.65 -6.51 -4.04
C ILE A 18 -17.63 -7.44 -4.68
N GLU A 19 -17.83 -7.73 -5.96
CA GLU A 19 -17.01 -8.69 -6.71
C GLU A 19 -15.51 -8.32 -6.66
N SER A 20 -15.20 -7.04 -6.86
CA SER A 20 -13.83 -6.51 -6.84
C SER A 20 -13.10 -6.73 -5.50
N ALA A 21 -13.84 -6.79 -4.39
CA ALA A 21 -13.30 -7.03 -3.06
C ALA A 21 -13.56 -8.46 -2.54
N SER A 22 -14.27 -9.30 -3.30
CA SER A 22 -14.79 -10.60 -2.83
C SER A 22 -15.47 -10.50 -1.45
N LEU A 23 -16.25 -9.44 -1.25
CA LEU A 23 -16.83 -9.07 0.03
C LEU A 23 -18.36 -9.07 -0.04
N ASN A 24 -18.99 -9.73 0.94
CA ASN A 24 -20.43 -9.70 1.11
C ASN A 24 -20.81 -8.63 2.15
N ILE A 25 -21.62 -7.66 1.73
CA ILE A 25 -22.12 -6.57 2.56
C ILE A 25 -23.57 -6.85 2.95
N TYR A 26 -23.85 -6.83 4.25
CA TYR A 26 -25.17 -7.12 4.83
C TYR A 26 -25.87 -5.87 5.36
N SER A 27 -25.16 -4.75 5.53
CA SER A 27 -25.77 -3.50 6.02
C SER A 27 -25.19 -2.27 5.35
N LEU A 28 -25.90 -1.14 5.43
CA LEU A 28 -25.36 0.12 4.92
C LEU A 28 -24.18 0.61 5.76
N GLU A 29 -24.13 0.31 7.05
CA GLU A 29 -22.98 0.59 7.92
C GLU A 29 -21.75 -0.21 7.48
N GLU A 30 -21.90 -1.47 7.08
CA GLU A 30 -20.80 -2.26 6.51
C GLU A 30 -20.32 -1.67 5.19
N MET A 31 -21.24 -1.19 4.34
CA MET A 31 -20.87 -0.47 3.12
C MET A 31 -20.12 0.82 3.44
N SER A 32 -20.63 1.64 4.37
CA SER A 32 -19.98 2.89 4.78
C SER A 32 -18.60 2.64 5.40
N TYR A 33 -18.47 1.60 6.22
CA TYR A 33 -17.19 1.16 6.75
C TYR A 33 -16.22 0.81 5.62
N TYR A 34 -16.67 0.00 4.65
CA TYR A 34 -15.88 -0.40 3.50
C TYR A 34 -15.40 0.81 2.70
N LEU A 35 -16.30 1.73 2.34
CA LEU A 35 -16.00 2.93 1.56
C LEU A 35 -14.96 3.82 2.26
N ILE A 36 -15.10 4.05 3.57
CA ILE A 36 -14.22 4.96 4.29
C ILE A 36 -12.85 4.35 4.55
N HIS A 37 -12.81 3.08 5.01
CA HIS A 37 -11.57 2.45 5.42
C HIS A 37 -10.75 1.95 4.23
N ASN A 38 -11.39 1.79 3.08
CA ASN A 38 -10.77 1.38 1.83
C ASN A 38 -10.89 2.46 0.76
N ALA A 39 -11.07 3.74 1.11
CA ALA A 39 -11.30 4.82 0.16
C ALA A 39 -10.25 4.88 -0.97
N GLU A 40 -9.03 4.46 -0.65
CA GLU A 40 -7.89 4.40 -1.55
C GLU A 40 -7.96 3.30 -2.61
N PHE A 41 -8.77 2.26 -2.37
CA PHE A 41 -8.82 1.00 -3.14
C PHE A 41 -10.19 0.74 -3.75
N VAL A 42 -11.26 1.23 -3.11
CA VAL A 42 -12.65 1.03 -3.51
C VAL A 42 -12.79 1.30 -5.00
N GLU A 43 -13.27 0.29 -5.70
CA GLU A 43 -13.80 0.45 -7.04
C GLU A 43 -15.24 0.93 -6.89
N MET A 44 -15.64 1.92 -7.70
CA MET A 44 -17.01 2.44 -7.70
C MET A 44 -17.93 1.60 -8.59
N ASP A 45 -17.64 0.31 -8.72
CA ASP A 45 -18.38 -0.65 -9.54
C ASP A 45 -19.78 -0.95 -8.98
N PHE A 46 -19.96 -0.78 -7.67
CA PHE A 46 -21.27 -0.90 -7.02
C PHE A 46 -22.25 0.23 -7.41
N VAL A 47 -21.77 1.34 -8.00
CA VAL A 47 -22.62 2.46 -8.40
C VAL A 47 -23.50 2.04 -9.57
N GLY A 48 -24.77 1.78 -9.29
CA GLY A 48 -25.72 1.36 -10.30
C GLY A 48 -27.06 0.92 -9.75
N ARG A 49 -28.00 0.61 -10.66
CA ARG A 49 -29.39 0.25 -10.30
C ARG A 49 -29.46 -1.00 -9.42
N THR A 50 -28.56 -1.96 -9.60
CA THR A 50 -28.51 -3.19 -8.79
C THR A 50 -28.30 -2.90 -7.31
N PHE A 51 -27.48 -1.90 -6.98
CA PHE A 51 -27.29 -1.47 -5.60
C PHE A 51 -28.52 -0.75 -5.07
N CYS A 52 -29.14 0.16 -5.84
CA CYS A 52 -30.40 0.81 -5.45
C CYS A 52 -31.51 -0.20 -5.16
N ASP A 53 -31.66 -1.22 -6.02
CA ASP A 53 -32.61 -2.30 -5.83
C ASP A 53 -32.32 -3.11 -4.57
N TRP A 54 -31.06 -3.37 -4.25
CA TRP A 54 -30.68 -4.03 -3.00
C TRP A 54 -31.03 -3.19 -1.76
N VAL A 55 -30.74 -1.88 -1.78
CA VAL A 55 -31.13 -0.95 -0.71
C VAL A 55 -32.65 -0.96 -0.50
N ARG A 56 -33.43 -0.93 -1.59
CA ARG A 56 -34.89 -1.00 -1.53
C ARG A 56 -35.41 -2.33 -0.99
N THR A 57 -34.90 -3.43 -1.52
CA THR A 57 -35.51 -4.75 -1.35
C THR A 57 -34.97 -5.52 -0.15
N GLU A 58 -33.69 -5.40 0.17
CA GLU A 58 -33.05 -6.13 1.26
C GLU A 58 -32.89 -5.26 2.51
N ILE A 59 -32.44 -4.01 2.36
CA ILE A 59 -32.29 -3.08 3.49
C ILE A 59 -33.62 -2.43 3.91
N LYS A 60 -34.58 -2.32 2.97
CA LYS A 60 -35.91 -1.71 3.16
C LYS A 60 -35.90 -0.19 3.36
N GLU A 61 -34.91 0.49 2.79
CA GLU A 61 -34.79 1.96 2.83
C GLU A 61 -35.22 2.58 1.49
N GLU A 62 -36.55 2.68 1.29
CA GLU A 62 -37.14 3.22 0.05
C GLU A 62 -36.68 4.66 -0.23
N GLY A 63 -36.62 5.50 0.81
CA GLY A 63 -36.24 6.91 0.66
C GLY A 63 -34.81 7.08 0.15
N LEU A 64 -33.87 6.30 0.68
CA LEU A 64 -32.49 6.28 0.21
C LEU A 64 -32.40 5.72 -1.22
N ALA A 65 -33.10 4.62 -1.50
CA ALA A 65 -33.10 4.02 -2.83
C ALA A 65 -33.57 5.01 -3.91
N CYS A 66 -34.63 5.78 -3.65
CA CYS A 66 -35.09 6.84 -4.56
C CYS A 66 -34.03 7.93 -4.76
N LYS A 67 -33.39 8.43 -3.69
CA LYS A 67 -32.32 9.44 -3.81
C LYS A 67 -31.15 8.96 -4.65
N LEU A 68 -30.73 7.71 -4.45
CA LEU A 68 -29.64 7.10 -5.22
C LEU A 68 -30.01 6.89 -6.69
N GLU A 69 -31.26 6.51 -6.99
CA GLU A 69 -31.74 6.41 -8.38
C GLU A 69 -31.83 7.76 -9.07
N GLU A 70 -32.32 8.79 -8.39
CA GLU A 70 -32.34 10.15 -8.91
C GLU A 70 -30.92 10.64 -9.24
N ALA A 71 -29.94 10.33 -8.38
CA ALA A 71 -28.53 10.63 -8.63
C ALA A 71 -28.00 9.94 -9.91
N LEU A 72 -28.35 8.66 -10.11
CA LEU A 72 -28.00 7.93 -11.34
C LEU A 72 -28.67 8.53 -12.58
N GLU A 73 -29.94 8.93 -12.48
CA GLU A 73 -30.67 9.55 -13.59
C GLU A 73 -30.13 10.93 -13.96
N GLN A 74 -29.64 11.69 -12.97
CA GLN A 74 -28.97 12.97 -13.18
C GLN A 74 -27.54 12.81 -13.74
N GLY A 75 -27.00 11.59 -13.73
CA GLY A 75 -25.64 11.32 -14.20
C GLY A 75 -24.58 11.98 -13.33
N VAL A 76 -24.80 12.06 -12.01
CA VAL A 76 -23.80 12.61 -11.09
C VAL A 76 -22.55 11.72 -11.05
N PRO A 77 -21.37 12.28 -10.75
CA PRO A 77 -20.16 11.48 -10.56
C PRO A 77 -20.32 10.39 -9.50
N SER A 78 -19.54 9.32 -9.61
CA SER A 78 -19.59 8.17 -8.71
C SER A 78 -19.28 8.55 -7.26
N TYR A 79 -18.36 9.50 -7.04
CA TYR A 79 -18.08 10.00 -5.69
C TYR A 79 -19.30 10.67 -5.04
N GLU A 80 -20.18 11.29 -5.83
CA GLU A 80 -21.37 11.98 -5.33
C GLU A 80 -22.46 10.97 -4.92
N PHE A 81 -22.57 9.87 -5.66
CA PHE A 81 -23.39 8.72 -5.26
C PHE A 81 -22.93 8.16 -3.90
N ALA A 82 -21.62 7.98 -3.72
CA ALA A 82 -21.04 7.54 -2.45
C ALA A 82 -21.27 8.56 -1.31
N ARG A 83 -21.23 9.86 -1.60
CA ARG A 83 -21.54 10.93 -0.63
C ARG A 83 -22.96 10.80 -0.08
N ILE A 84 -23.96 10.68 -0.96
CA ILE A 84 -25.37 10.53 -0.58
C ILE A 84 -25.54 9.32 0.35
N LEU A 85 -24.92 8.19 0.00
CA LEU A 85 -24.95 6.99 0.83
C LEU A 85 -24.32 7.23 2.21
N LEU A 86 -23.11 7.80 2.29
CA LEU A 86 -22.42 8.00 3.56
C LEU A 86 -23.17 8.97 4.49
N GLU A 87 -23.77 10.03 3.93
CA GLU A 87 -24.56 11.00 4.70
C GLU A 87 -25.82 10.36 5.30
N GLU A 88 -26.55 9.59 4.50
CA GLU A 88 -27.82 8.99 4.94
C GLU A 88 -27.59 7.86 5.97
N THR A 89 -26.44 7.16 5.89
CA THR A 89 -26.11 6.15 6.91
C THR A 89 -25.69 6.73 8.25
N GLY A 90 -25.16 7.97 8.29
CA GLY A 90 -24.63 8.58 9.50
C GLY A 90 -23.50 7.80 10.18
N TYR A 91 -22.87 6.85 9.48
CA TYR A 91 -21.87 5.93 10.06
C TYR A 91 -20.58 6.63 10.49
N ALA A 92 -20.23 7.73 9.81
CA ALA A 92 -18.94 8.39 9.96
C ALA A 92 -19.09 9.88 10.22
N THR A 93 -18.04 10.46 10.78
CA THR A 93 -17.98 11.90 11.00
C THR A 93 -17.89 12.64 9.68
N GLU A 94 -18.35 13.89 9.64
CA GLU A 94 -18.24 14.78 8.48
C GLU A 94 -16.77 14.89 7.99
N ALA A 95 -15.81 14.87 8.92
CA ALA A 95 -14.38 14.88 8.58
C ALA A 95 -13.91 13.60 7.87
N GLU A 96 -14.36 12.43 8.32
CA GLU A 96 -14.05 11.15 7.68
C GLU A 96 -14.71 11.03 6.31
N GLN A 97 -15.97 11.49 6.19
CA GLN A 97 -16.69 11.55 4.92
C GLN A 97 -15.96 12.46 3.94
N GLN A 98 -15.59 13.68 4.34
CA GLN A 98 -14.89 14.63 3.49
C GLN A 98 -13.52 14.10 3.03
N ALA A 99 -12.78 13.42 3.92
CA ALA A 99 -11.51 12.79 3.58
C ALA A 99 -11.68 11.68 2.53
N ALA A 100 -12.71 10.83 2.68
CA ALA A 100 -13.03 9.80 1.70
C ALA A 100 -13.48 10.40 0.36
N MET A 101 -14.31 11.45 0.37
CA MET A 101 -14.80 12.09 -0.86
C MET A 101 -13.69 12.73 -1.67
N GLU A 102 -12.73 13.38 -1.01
CA GLU A 102 -11.58 13.96 -1.72
C GLU A 102 -10.73 12.87 -2.40
N ILE A 103 -10.62 11.69 -1.77
CA ILE A 103 -9.94 10.55 -2.38
C ILE A 103 -10.71 10.04 -3.60
N PHE A 104 -12.03 9.86 -3.50
CA PHE A 104 -12.87 9.38 -4.60
C PHE A 104 -12.87 10.33 -5.79
N ARG A 105 -13.00 11.63 -5.54
CA ARG A 105 -12.93 12.68 -6.56
C ARG A 105 -11.59 12.63 -7.31
N GLN A 106 -10.48 12.54 -6.58
CA GLN A 106 -9.14 12.44 -7.18
C GLN A 106 -8.95 11.18 -8.02
N LEU A 107 -9.56 10.06 -7.61
CA LEU A 107 -9.50 8.82 -8.38
C LEU A 107 -10.34 8.95 -9.65
N GLU A 108 -11.58 9.44 -9.58
CA GLU A 108 -12.48 9.54 -10.73
C GLU A 108 -11.99 10.53 -11.80
N GLU A 109 -11.33 11.62 -11.41
CA GLU A 109 -10.77 12.62 -12.36
C GLU A 109 -9.50 12.15 -13.09
N LYS A 110 -8.83 11.11 -12.60
CA LYS A 110 -7.53 10.66 -13.12
C LYS A 110 -7.70 9.62 -14.22
N ASP A 111 -6.78 9.66 -15.19
CA ASP A 111 -6.62 8.56 -16.13
C ASP A 111 -6.24 7.26 -15.42
N GLU A 112 -6.41 6.13 -16.10
CA GLU A 112 -6.22 4.81 -15.53
C GLU A 112 -4.81 4.59 -14.96
N LEU A 113 -3.75 4.98 -15.67
CA LEU A 113 -2.38 4.83 -15.18
C LEU A 113 -2.15 5.67 -13.92
N SER A 114 -2.66 6.90 -13.91
CA SER A 114 -2.59 7.79 -12.74
C SER A 114 -3.37 7.27 -11.54
N ARG A 115 -4.52 6.59 -11.75
CA ARG A 115 -5.28 5.92 -10.68
C ARG A 115 -4.48 4.78 -10.07
N HIS A 116 -3.90 3.90 -10.90
CA HIS A 116 -3.03 2.82 -10.44
C HIS A 116 -1.80 3.37 -9.69
N LYS A 117 -1.15 4.44 -10.17
CA LYS A 117 -0.02 5.06 -9.46
C LYS A 117 -0.45 5.56 -8.08
N LEU A 118 -1.59 6.24 -7.99
CA LEU A 118 -2.11 6.74 -6.72
C LEU A 118 -2.39 5.60 -5.73
N ARG A 119 -3.02 4.51 -6.18
CA ARG A 119 -3.24 3.28 -5.40
C ARG A 119 -1.92 2.68 -4.92
N ALA A 120 -0.96 2.49 -5.83
CA ALA A 120 0.36 1.93 -5.54
C ALA A 120 1.15 2.76 -4.51
N ASP A 121 1.20 4.09 -4.68
CA ASP A 121 1.92 5.00 -3.77
C ASP A 121 1.35 4.95 -2.35
N ARG A 122 0.04 4.79 -2.23
CA ARG A 122 -0.66 4.63 -0.95
C ARG A 122 -0.36 3.28 -0.31
N LEU A 123 -0.38 2.19 -1.07
CA LEU A 123 0.02 0.85 -0.61
C LEU A 123 1.46 0.85 -0.11
N LEU A 124 2.37 1.48 -0.86
CA LEU A 124 3.78 1.60 -0.49
C LEU A 124 3.95 2.32 0.85
N ARG A 125 3.27 3.46 1.06
CA ARG A 125 3.31 4.21 2.33
C ARG A 125 2.76 3.42 3.53
N ARG A 126 1.81 2.50 3.29
CA ARG A 126 1.24 1.62 4.32
C ARG A 126 2.06 0.35 4.57
N GLY A 127 3.18 0.16 3.88
CA GLY A 127 4.01 -1.05 3.97
C GLY A 127 3.43 -2.27 3.25
N LYS A 128 2.39 -2.08 2.41
CA LYS A 128 1.74 -3.12 1.60
C LYS A 128 2.55 -3.39 0.33
N TYR A 129 3.81 -3.81 0.49
CA TYR A 129 4.79 -3.82 -0.61
C TYR A 129 4.38 -4.73 -1.78
N HIS A 130 3.84 -5.93 -1.52
CA HIS A 130 3.47 -6.84 -2.59
C HIS A 130 2.37 -6.28 -3.49
N CYS A 131 1.27 -5.79 -2.89
CA CYS A 131 0.17 -5.16 -3.63
C CYS A 131 0.65 -3.90 -4.37
N ALA A 132 1.49 -3.07 -3.73
CA ALA A 132 2.07 -1.90 -4.40
C ALA A 132 2.86 -2.29 -5.65
N MET A 133 3.64 -3.38 -5.58
CA MET A 133 4.40 -3.90 -6.71
C MET A 133 3.52 -4.40 -7.85
N GLU A 134 2.38 -5.02 -7.55
CA GLU A 134 1.43 -5.48 -8.57
C GLU A 134 0.86 -4.29 -9.36
N GLU A 135 0.43 -3.25 -8.66
CA GLU A 135 -0.06 -2.00 -9.26
C GLU A 135 1.03 -1.31 -10.11
N TYR A 136 2.25 -1.14 -9.59
CA TYR A 136 3.33 -0.53 -10.37
C TYR A 136 3.70 -1.35 -11.61
N ARG A 137 3.74 -2.69 -11.49
CA ARG A 137 4.00 -3.57 -12.64
C ARG A 137 2.88 -3.49 -13.66
N TRP A 138 1.62 -3.41 -13.23
CA TRP A 138 0.49 -3.22 -14.11
C TRP A 138 0.65 -1.93 -14.92
N ILE A 139 1.04 -0.81 -14.30
CA ILE A 139 1.31 0.45 -15.01
C ILE A 139 2.41 0.26 -16.06
N LEU A 140 3.53 -0.38 -15.68
CA LEU A 140 4.65 -0.61 -16.61
C LEU A 140 4.30 -1.58 -17.76
N GLN A 141 3.30 -2.44 -17.58
CA GLN A 141 2.80 -3.35 -18.61
C GLN A 141 1.76 -2.71 -19.54
N ASN A 142 1.01 -1.71 -19.04
CA ASN A 142 -0.09 -1.05 -19.77
C ASN A 142 0.24 0.39 -20.22
N GLN A 143 1.48 0.84 -20.02
CA GLN A 143 1.98 2.09 -20.58
C GLN A 143 1.91 2.10 -22.12
N THR A 144 1.78 3.29 -22.69
CA THR A 144 1.85 3.55 -24.14
C THR A 144 3.09 4.36 -24.49
N GLU A 145 3.41 4.47 -25.78
CA GLU A 145 4.50 5.35 -26.26
C GLU A 145 4.27 6.83 -25.90
N GLU A 146 3.02 7.23 -25.68
CA GLU A 146 2.65 8.60 -25.26
C GLU A 146 2.80 8.83 -23.75
N THR A 147 3.04 7.77 -22.97
CA THR A 147 3.17 7.88 -21.52
C THR A 147 4.46 8.62 -21.16
N GLN A 148 4.35 9.65 -20.33
CA GLN A 148 5.48 10.51 -19.99
C GLN A 148 6.61 9.74 -19.29
N GLU A 149 7.84 9.89 -19.78
CA GLU A 149 9.00 9.19 -19.19
C GLU A 149 9.22 9.54 -17.72
N ALA A 150 9.03 10.81 -17.33
CA ALA A 150 9.15 11.23 -15.94
C ALA A 150 8.18 10.47 -15.02
N PHE A 151 6.94 10.27 -15.46
CA PHE A 151 5.93 9.49 -14.73
C PHE A 151 6.36 8.03 -14.54
N LEU A 152 6.88 7.41 -15.60
CA LEU A 152 7.39 6.03 -15.57
C LEU A 152 8.66 5.90 -14.72
N GLY A 153 9.49 6.96 -14.69
CA GLY A 153 10.63 7.06 -13.80
C GLY A 153 10.21 7.05 -12.33
N ASP A 154 9.17 7.80 -11.97
CA ASP A 154 8.62 7.79 -10.60
C ASP A 154 8.04 6.42 -10.22
N VAL A 155 7.29 5.80 -11.14
CA VAL A 155 6.74 4.45 -10.95
C VAL A 155 7.87 3.43 -10.72
N SER A 156 8.93 3.50 -11.52
CA SER A 156 10.10 2.63 -11.39
C SER A 156 10.85 2.89 -10.08
N HIS A 157 10.97 4.15 -9.65
CA HIS A 157 11.58 4.49 -8.37
C HIS A 157 10.82 3.86 -7.21
N ASN A 158 9.50 4.04 -7.18
CA ASN A 158 8.67 3.54 -6.10
C ASN A 158 8.59 2.00 -6.10
N LEU A 159 8.60 1.36 -7.28
CA LEU A 159 8.76 -0.08 -7.40
C LEU A 159 10.11 -0.55 -6.83
N GLY A 160 11.19 0.18 -7.10
CA GLY A 160 12.50 -0.05 -6.50
C GLY A 160 12.47 0.05 -4.97
N THR A 161 11.77 1.05 -4.44
CA THR A 161 11.55 1.24 -3.00
C THR A 161 10.77 0.07 -2.38
N ALA A 162 9.75 -0.45 -3.06
CA ALA A 162 9.05 -1.65 -2.61
C ALA A 162 9.98 -2.87 -2.54
N TYR A 163 10.78 -3.11 -3.59
CA TYR A 163 11.79 -4.19 -3.57
C TYR A 163 12.84 -4.01 -2.46
N ALA A 164 13.33 -2.80 -2.25
CA ALA A 164 14.34 -2.52 -1.22
C ALA A 164 13.81 -2.82 0.19
N ASN A 165 12.54 -2.49 0.47
CA ASN A 165 11.89 -2.82 1.74
C ASN A 165 11.66 -4.33 1.93
N LEU A 166 11.66 -5.11 0.84
CA LEU A 166 11.65 -6.57 0.86
C LEU A 166 13.06 -7.19 0.83
N PHE A 167 14.11 -6.38 1.01
CA PHE A 167 15.51 -6.79 0.96
C PHE A 167 15.95 -7.37 -0.40
N LEU A 168 15.18 -7.12 -1.46
CA LEU A 168 15.46 -7.54 -2.83
C LEU A 168 16.34 -6.50 -3.54
N PHE A 169 17.52 -6.25 -2.98
CA PHE A 169 18.38 -5.12 -3.36
C PHE A 169 18.86 -5.15 -4.81
N SER A 170 19.06 -6.33 -5.39
CA SER A 170 19.46 -6.42 -6.80
C SER A 170 18.35 -5.91 -7.73
N GLN A 171 17.11 -6.35 -7.48
CA GLN A 171 15.93 -5.91 -8.23
C GLN A 171 15.64 -4.42 -7.98
N ALA A 172 15.79 -3.97 -6.74
CA ALA A 172 15.64 -2.56 -6.38
C ALA A 172 16.63 -1.69 -7.16
N ALA A 173 17.90 -2.08 -7.23
CA ALA A 173 18.93 -1.37 -7.99
C ALA A 173 18.56 -1.26 -9.48
N ASP A 174 18.12 -2.36 -10.10
CA ASP A 174 17.73 -2.32 -11.51
C ASP A 174 16.51 -1.40 -11.74
N CYS A 175 15.53 -1.38 -10.83
CA CYS A 175 14.42 -0.42 -10.88
C CYS A 175 14.85 1.04 -10.71
N TYR A 176 15.75 1.31 -9.76
CA TYR A 176 16.27 2.66 -9.53
C TYR A 176 17.13 3.16 -10.70
N LYS A 177 17.87 2.26 -11.35
CA LYS A 177 18.58 2.55 -12.60
C LYS A 177 17.61 3.02 -13.67
N THR A 178 16.57 2.22 -13.95
CA THR A 178 15.53 2.57 -14.93
C THR A 178 14.82 3.87 -14.56
N ALA A 179 14.57 4.10 -13.27
CA ALA A 179 13.99 5.35 -12.79
C ALA A 179 14.87 6.54 -13.15
N TYR A 180 16.16 6.48 -12.83
CA TYR A 180 17.12 7.55 -13.13
C TYR A 180 17.28 7.79 -14.63
N GLU A 181 17.31 6.74 -15.45
CA GLU A 181 17.37 6.85 -16.91
C GLU A 181 16.17 7.62 -17.49
N LYS A 182 14.99 7.50 -16.85
CA LYS A 182 13.74 8.11 -17.32
C LYS A 182 13.42 9.48 -16.76
N ASN A 183 13.75 9.75 -15.49
CA ASN A 183 13.40 11.01 -14.83
C ASN A 183 14.60 11.83 -14.32
N THR A 184 15.83 11.31 -14.47
CA THR A 184 17.07 11.96 -14.01
C THR A 184 17.10 12.36 -12.54
N ASN A 185 16.27 11.73 -11.70
CA ASN A 185 16.16 12.06 -10.28
C ASN A 185 17.42 11.59 -9.51
N PRO A 186 18.24 12.50 -8.94
CA PRO A 186 19.45 12.12 -8.22
C PRO A 186 19.21 11.16 -7.05
N SER A 187 18.00 11.18 -6.46
CA SER A 187 17.61 10.26 -5.40
C SER A 187 17.53 8.82 -5.88
N SER A 188 17.05 8.58 -7.11
CA SER A 188 17.05 7.26 -7.75
C SER A 188 18.47 6.74 -7.94
N GLN A 189 19.35 7.58 -8.50
CA GLN A 189 20.76 7.26 -8.69
C GLN A 189 21.45 6.88 -7.38
N LYS A 190 21.29 7.69 -6.34
CA LYS A 190 21.87 7.39 -5.01
C LYS A 190 21.32 6.09 -4.44
N SER A 191 20.01 5.86 -4.57
CA SER A 191 19.34 4.65 -4.07
C SER A 191 19.81 3.39 -4.81
N GLU A 192 20.08 3.46 -6.12
CA GLU A 192 20.69 2.37 -6.86
C GLU A 192 22.05 2.00 -6.28
N LEU A 193 22.93 2.98 -6.08
CA LEU A 193 24.29 2.74 -5.57
C LEU A 193 24.26 2.15 -4.16
N PHE A 194 23.33 2.59 -3.31
CA PHE A 194 23.09 2.00 -2.00
C PHE A 194 22.63 0.54 -2.11
N CYS A 195 21.68 0.24 -3.00
CA CYS A 195 21.19 -1.12 -3.21
C CYS A 195 22.28 -2.05 -3.76
N LEU A 196 23.14 -1.57 -4.67
CA LEU A 196 24.27 -2.37 -5.17
C LEU A 196 25.28 -2.68 -4.07
N PHE A 197 25.54 -1.74 -3.16
CA PHE A 197 26.40 -2.00 -2.00
C PHE A 197 25.78 -3.01 -1.04
N LEU A 198 24.48 -2.86 -0.72
CA LEU A 198 23.74 -3.79 0.14
C LEU A 198 23.62 -5.19 -0.47
N ALA A 199 23.64 -5.30 -1.79
CA ALA A 199 23.67 -6.57 -2.52
C ALA A 199 25.09 -7.17 -2.68
N ASP A 200 26.11 -6.57 -2.06
CA ASP A 200 27.54 -6.93 -2.21
C ASP A 200 28.03 -6.94 -3.67
N LYS A 201 27.52 -6.03 -4.50
CA LYS A 201 27.87 -5.86 -5.93
C LYS A 201 28.78 -4.66 -6.15
N LYS A 202 29.91 -4.60 -5.43
CA LYS A 202 30.85 -3.45 -5.43
C LYS A 202 31.43 -3.12 -6.81
N GLU A 203 31.68 -4.14 -7.64
CA GLU A 203 32.17 -3.94 -9.00
C GLU A 203 31.13 -3.21 -9.87
N LYS A 204 29.87 -3.68 -9.87
CA LYS A 204 28.75 -3.05 -10.59
C LYS A 204 28.48 -1.64 -10.04
N GLN A 205 28.60 -1.42 -8.73
CA GLN A 205 28.47 -0.11 -8.11
C GLN A 205 29.54 0.87 -8.63
N SER A 206 30.80 0.42 -8.71
CA SER A 206 31.92 1.22 -9.20
C SER A 206 31.79 1.54 -10.69
N GLU A 207 31.30 0.60 -11.49
CA GLU A 207 30.96 0.82 -12.90
C GLU A 207 29.86 1.88 -13.03
N ARG A 208 28.76 1.74 -12.29
CA ARG A 208 27.64 2.69 -12.29
C ARG A 208 28.05 4.09 -11.87
N ALA A 209 28.83 4.21 -10.81
CA ALA A 209 29.34 5.50 -10.36
C ALA A 209 30.15 6.20 -11.46
N LYS A 210 30.98 5.47 -12.22
CA LYS A 210 31.72 6.00 -13.37
C LYS A 210 30.79 6.43 -14.51
N GLU A 211 29.80 5.61 -14.87
CA GLU A 211 28.78 5.97 -15.88
C GLU A 211 28.07 7.29 -15.52
N TYR A 212 27.82 7.50 -14.24
CA TYR A 212 27.17 8.70 -13.71
C TYR A 212 28.10 9.90 -13.48
N GLY A 213 29.41 9.75 -13.73
CA GLY A 213 30.38 10.80 -13.43
C GLY A 213 30.57 11.08 -11.94
N ILE A 214 30.17 10.14 -11.07
CA ILE A 214 30.37 10.23 -9.62
C ILE A 214 31.83 9.89 -9.30
N GLY A 215 32.55 10.86 -8.74
CA GLY A 215 33.94 10.70 -8.33
C GLY A 215 34.11 9.73 -7.17
N THR A 216 35.33 9.20 -7.01
CA THR A 216 35.66 8.22 -5.95
C THR A 216 35.38 8.73 -4.54
N GLU A 217 35.57 10.02 -4.29
CA GLU A 217 35.35 10.60 -2.96
C GLU A 217 33.87 10.70 -2.61
N GLN A 218 33.01 11.06 -3.58
CA GLN A 218 31.56 11.09 -3.39
C GLN A 218 31.00 9.67 -3.21
N LEU A 219 31.51 8.68 -3.96
CA LEU A 219 31.11 7.29 -3.76
C LEU A 219 31.48 6.78 -2.35
N LYS A 220 32.68 7.11 -1.85
CA LYS A 220 33.08 6.80 -0.46
C LYS A 220 32.25 7.54 0.58
N GLU A 221 31.73 8.73 0.28
CA GLU A 221 30.80 9.45 1.16
C GLU A 221 29.49 8.69 1.29
N TYR A 222 28.95 8.22 0.16
CA TYR A 222 27.75 7.36 0.13
C TYR A 222 27.95 6.06 0.92
N GLU A 223 29.09 5.39 0.77
CA GLU A 223 29.42 4.21 1.57
C GLU A 223 29.51 4.52 3.07
N ARG A 224 30.14 5.64 3.45
CA ARG A 224 30.25 6.08 4.84
C ARG A 224 28.88 6.41 5.46
N GLU A 225 27.99 7.04 4.71
CA GLU A 225 26.62 7.32 5.16
C GLU A 225 25.87 6.01 5.49
N LEU A 226 25.97 5.02 4.60
CA LEU A 226 25.32 3.73 4.80
C LEU A 226 25.94 2.95 5.98
N GLU A 227 27.26 2.95 6.11
CA GLU A 227 27.94 2.31 7.24
C GLU A 227 27.59 3.00 8.57
N ALA A 228 27.49 4.33 8.61
CA ALA A 228 27.05 5.06 9.81
C ALA A 228 25.63 4.65 10.25
N ILE A 229 24.72 4.40 9.29
CA ILE A 229 23.38 3.87 9.59
C ILE A 229 23.50 2.45 10.17
N LYS A 230 24.32 1.59 9.58
CA LYS A 230 24.54 0.22 10.08
C LYS A 230 25.13 0.19 11.49
N GLU A 231 26.04 1.10 11.83
CA GLU A 231 26.62 1.22 13.16
C GLU A 231 25.59 1.62 14.23
N GLN A 232 24.50 2.31 13.84
CA GLN A 232 23.40 2.65 14.73
C GLN A 232 22.40 1.50 14.92
N LEU A 233 22.27 0.57 13.97
CA LEU A 233 21.33 -0.56 14.07
C LEU A 233 21.49 -1.40 15.36
N PRO A 234 22.71 -1.74 15.84
CA PRO A 234 22.90 -2.39 17.14
C PRO A 234 22.31 -1.65 18.34
N LEU A 235 22.06 -0.34 18.23
CA LEU A 235 21.49 0.47 19.31
C LEU A 235 19.97 0.37 19.37
N ASP A 236 19.32 -0.09 18.29
CA ASP A 236 17.88 -0.31 18.25
C ASP A 236 17.45 -1.44 19.18
N GLU A 237 16.44 -1.19 20.02
CA GLU A 237 15.98 -2.14 21.04
C GLU A 237 15.42 -3.43 20.45
N ASN A 238 14.76 -3.38 19.29
CA ASN A 238 14.26 -4.58 18.63
C ASN A 238 15.43 -5.41 18.08
N VAL A 239 16.42 -4.76 17.47
CA VAL A 239 17.63 -5.41 16.97
C VAL A 239 18.41 -6.05 18.11
N LYS A 240 18.61 -5.35 19.24
CA LYS A 240 19.24 -5.90 20.45
C LYS A 240 18.51 -7.13 20.95
N LYS A 241 17.18 -7.05 21.07
CA LYS A 241 16.36 -8.16 21.53
C LYS A 241 16.56 -9.39 20.63
N ILE A 242 16.44 -9.23 19.32
CA ILE A 242 16.61 -10.34 18.37
C ILE A 242 18.03 -10.91 18.44
N ARG A 243 19.06 -10.06 18.47
CA ARG A 243 20.46 -10.50 18.57
C ARG A 243 20.71 -11.30 19.85
N ASN A 244 20.23 -10.81 20.99
CA ASN A 244 20.37 -11.49 22.27
C ASN A 244 19.68 -12.87 22.27
N LEU A 245 18.51 -12.99 21.63
CA LEU A 245 17.82 -14.27 21.46
C LEU A 245 18.64 -15.25 20.60
N TYR A 246 19.19 -14.79 19.47
CA TYR A 246 20.06 -15.63 18.64
C TYR A 246 21.31 -16.08 19.39
N GLU A 247 22.00 -15.17 20.09
CA GLU A 247 23.19 -15.51 20.88
C GLU A 247 22.88 -16.49 22.02
N ALA A 248 21.76 -16.31 22.72
CA ALA A 248 21.33 -17.19 23.79
C ALA A 248 21.01 -18.61 23.26
N TYR A 249 20.38 -18.69 22.09
CA TYR A 249 20.10 -19.96 21.42
C TYR A 249 21.39 -20.71 21.01
N GLU A 250 22.38 -19.99 20.47
CA GLU A 250 23.68 -20.59 20.09
C GLU A 250 24.51 -21.02 21.31
N LYS A 251 24.56 -20.19 22.36
CA LYS A 251 25.36 -20.43 23.57
C LYS A 251 24.70 -21.36 24.58
N GLY A 252 23.38 -21.55 24.51
CA GLY A 252 22.63 -22.38 25.45
C GLY A 252 23.13 -23.83 25.44
N THR A 253 23.43 -24.40 26.62
CA THR A 253 23.86 -25.81 26.74
C THR A 253 22.75 -26.74 27.20
N LYS A 254 21.70 -26.21 27.85
CA LYS A 254 20.52 -26.98 28.27
C LYS A 254 19.45 -26.98 27.19
N GLU A 255 18.86 -28.15 26.94
CA GLU A 255 17.79 -28.33 25.95
C GLU A 255 16.56 -27.45 26.22
N GLU A 256 16.20 -27.26 27.50
CA GLU A 256 15.09 -26.40 27.92
C GLU A 256 15.31 -24.93 27.52
N ILE A 257 16.52 -24.40 27.74
CA ILE A 257 16.87 -23.02 27.36
C ILE A 257 16.79 -22.87 25.83
N LYS A 258 17.33 -23.82 25.08
CA LYS A 258 17.22 -23.80 23.61
C LYS A 258 15.77 -23.86 23.14
N ALA A 259 14.92 -24.66 23.78
CA ALA A 259 13.52 -24.79 23.42
C ALA A 259 12.73 -23.50 23.67
N GLU A 260 12.94 -22.85 24.83
CA GLU A 260 12.31 -21.57 25.18
C GLU A 260 12.73 -20.44 24.22
N THR A 261 14.04 -20.27 24.00
CA THR A 261 14.54 -19.23 23.09
C THR A 261 14.08 -19.47 21.65
N LYS A 262 14.03 -20.72 21.21
CA LYS A 262 13.49 -21.11 19.90
C LYS A 262 12.00 -20.78 19.78
N ALA A 263 11.21 -21.01 20.82
CA ALA A 263 9.78 -20.67 20.83
C ALA A 263 9.56 -19.15 20.71
N GLU A 264 10.35 -18.34 21.41
CA GLU A 264 10.29 -16.87 21.27
C GLU A 264 10.66 -16.40 19.86
N ILE A 265 11.75 -16.93 19.27
CA ILE A 265 12.14 -16.61 17.89
C ILE A 265 11.01 -16.99 16.91
N TYR A 266 10.40 -18.17 17.06
CA TYR A 266 9.27 -18.55 16.23
C TYR A 266 8.05 -17.66 16.44
N GLY A 267 7.77 -17.21 17.66
CA GLY A 267 6.70 -16.27 17.94
C GLY A 267 6.89 -14.94 17.20
N ILE A 268 8.12 -14.42 17.18
CA ILE A 268 8.47 -13.21 16.42
C ILE A 268 8.30 -13.45 14.92
N VAL A 269 8.86 -14.52 14.38
CA VAL A 269 8.75 -14.87 12.94
C VAL A 269 7.30 -15.09 12.55
N HIS A 270 6.49 -15.74 13.40
CA HIS A 270 5.07 -15.95 13.15
C HIS A 270 4.30 -14.63 13.14
N LYS A 271 4.60 -13.72 14.06
CA LYS A 271 4.02 -12.37 14.05
C LYS A 271 4.38 -11.61 12.78
N TRP A 272 5.65 -11.60 12.38
CA TRP A 272 6.09 -10.97 11.12
C TRP A 272 5.42 -11.61 9.91
N ARG A 273 5.25 -12.93 9.91
CA ARG A 273 4.52 -13.64 8.86
C ARG A 273 3.05 -13.23 8.82
N GLN A 274 2.37 -13.14 9.96
CA GLN A 274 0.98 -12.70 10.04
C GLN A 274 0.84 -11.24 9.59
N GLU A 275 1.76 -10.37 9.99
CA GLU A 275 1.84 -8.99 9.52
C GLU A 275 1.97 -9.00 8.00
N TYR A 276 2.97 -9.71 7.45
CA TYR A 276 3.19 -9.85 6.01
C TYR A 276 1.97 -10.39 5.24
N GLU A 277 1.31 -11.43 5.76
CA GLU A 277 0.11 -12.03 5.15
C GLU A 277 -1.11 -11.12 5.25
N LYS A 278 -1.26 -10.37 6.35
CA LYS A 278 -2.28 -9.33 6.49
C LYS A 278 -2.03 -8.18 5.52
N TYR A 279 -0.78 -7.98 5.06
CA TYR A 279 -0.45 -7.01 4.03
C TYR A 279 -0.72 -7.50 2.59
N GLY A 280 -0.93 -8.79 2.36
CA GLY A 280 -1.25 -9.37 1.05
C GLY A 280 -2.73 -9.66 0.80
N ARG A 281 -3.60 -9.28 1.73
CA ARG A 281 -5.06 -9.25 1.57
C ARG A 281 -5.58 -7.83 1.75
#